data_AF-A0A2E1LV60-F1
#
_entry.id   AF-A0A2E1LV60-F1
#
_cell.length_a   1.000
_cell.length_b   1.000
_cell.length_c   1.000
_cell.angle_alpha   90.00
_cell.angle_beta   90.00
_cell.angle_gamma   90.00
#
_symmetry.space_group_name_H-M   'P 1'
#
loop_
_entity.id
_entity.type
_entity.pdbx_description
1 polymer ?
#
loop_
_entity_poly.entity_id
_entity_poly.type
_entity_poly.pdbx_seq_one_letter_code
_entity_poly.pdbx_strand_id
1 'polypeptide(L)'
;MHRLTLWWVLTLLASNALLAQSDGFSGRYVLECRPSSPQGYFPSEGLEIWVDGPQRVKIVERNAEDSLVTYLLGTSVVKEFRWFGERIALASERPMPAFTSPVLGPNGTPHPPKPFPPLGEEGAFSCGEDCSFFATTARFLPIDPSRFGPRGDLHHVWTVPANVPVMSSEAFLDRYRIDPPEQGFYH
;
A
#
# COMPACT_ATOMS: atom_id res chain seq x y z
N MET A 1 -13.70 57.52 7.35
CA MET A 1 -14.63 56.63 8.07
C MET A 1 -14.84 55.38 7.25
N HIS A 2 -14.66 54.24 7.91
CA HIS A 2 -14.52 52.90 7.36
C HIS A 2 -15.72 52.41 6.54
N ARG A 3 -15.43 51.64 5.48
CA ARG A 3 -16.16 50.41 5.13
C ARG A 3 -15.35 49.62 4.09
N LEU A 4 -14.23 49.06 4.56
CA LEU A 4 -13.60 47.91 3.92
C LEU A 4 -14.63 46.78 3.98
N THR A 5 -15.21 46.49 2.83
CA THR A 5 -16.24 45.47 2.64
C THR A 5 -15.69 44.11 3.01
N LEU A 6 -16.33 43.56 4.05
CA LEU A 6 -16.18 42.28 4.71
C LEU A 6 -16.49 41.10 3.77
N TRP A 7 -15.85 41.04 2.60
CA TRP A 7 -16.12 40.04 1.55
C TRP A 7 -14.90 39.21 1.16
N TRP A 8 -13.73 39.52 1.72
CA TRP A 8 -12.50 38.74 1.52
C TRP A 8 -12.13 37.81 2.70
N VAL A 9 -12.87 37.88 3.82
CA VAL A 9 -12.63 36.99 4.99
C VAL A 9 -13.52 35.73 4.95
N LEU A 10 -14.54 35.69 4.09
CA LEU A 10 -15.48 34.57 3.99
C LEU A 10 -15.27 33.63 2.78
N THR A 11 -14.32 33.94 1.89
CA THR A 11 -13.93 33.08 0.76
C THR A 11 -12.61 32.34 0.99
N LEU A 12 -12.06 32.37 2.21
CA LEU A 12 -10.89 31.59 2.64
C LEU A 12 -11.23 30.46 3.62
N LEU A 13 -12.52 30.14 3.80
CA LEU A 13 -13.02 29.11 4.73
C LEU A 13 -13.85 28.01 4.06
N ALA A 14 -13.81 27.87 2.72
CA ALA A 14 -14.60 26.88 2.00
C ALA A 14 -13.77 26.01 1.03
N SER A 15 -12.56 25.62 1.43
CA SER A 15 -11.79 24.55 0.76
C SER A 15 -11.08 23.62 1.74
N ASN A 16 -11.61 23.49 2.96
CA ASN A 16 -11.11 22.56 3.99
C ASN A 16 -12.25 21.73 4.60
N ALA A 17 -13.20 21.31 3.78
CA ALA A 17 -14.27 20.42 4.22
C ALA A 17 -14.55 19.38 3.14
N LEU A 18 -13.59 18.47 2.93
CA LEU A 18 -13.87 17.04 2.78
C LEU A 18 -12.59 16.20 2.93
N LEU A 19 -11.71 16.52 3.89
CA LEU A 19 -11.02 15.43 4.57
C LEU A 19 -12.07 14.86 5.50
N ALA A 20 -12.78 13.83 5.05
CA ALA A 20 -13.38 12.92 6.01
C ALA A 20 -12.26 12.59 7.01
N GLN A 21 -12.44 13.02 8.26
CA GLN A 21 -11.74 12.39 9.37
C GLN A 21 -12.24 10.94 9.34
N SER A 22 -11.66 10.10 8.47
CA SER A 22 -11.53 8.71 8.82
C SER A 22 -10.72 8.77 10.10
N ASP A 23 -11.32 8.40 11.23
CA ASP A 23 -10.59 8.03 12.43
C ASP A 23 -9.65 6.91 12.01
N GLY A 24 -8.48 7.32 11.52
CA GLY A 24 -7.52 6.45 10.90
C GLY A 24 -6.96 5.57 11.99
N PHE A 25 -7.15 4.27 11.89
CA PHE A 25 -6.53 3.34 12.81
C PHE A 25 -5.15 2.93 12.29
N SER A 26 -4.32 2.49 13.22
CA SER A 26 -2.99 2.00 12.97
C SER A 26 -2.92 0.53 13.34
N GLY A 27 -2.25 -0.27 12.52
CA GLY A 27 -2.12 -1.69 12.80
C GLY A 27 -1.57 -2.51 11.66
N ARG A 28 -1.65 -3.82 11.84
CA ARG A 28 -1.18 -4.81 10.88
C ARG A 28 -2.19 -5.92 10.71
N TYR A 29 -2.62 -6.14 9.48
CA TYR A 29 -3.32 -7.35 9.07
C TYR A 29 -2.32 -8.44 8.74
N VAL A 30 -2.65 -9.66 9.15
CA VAL A 30 -1.93 -10.87 8.72
C VAL A 30 -2.93 -11.74 7.99
N LEU A 31 -2.57 -12.10 6.77
CA LEU A 31 -3.38 -12.91 5.87
C LEU A 31 -2.73 -14.28 5.73
N GLU A 32 -3.56 -15.31 5.70
CA GLU A 32 -3.18 -16.67 5.38
C GLU A 32 -3.46 -16.91 3.90
N CYS A 33 -2.45 -17.41 3.17
CA CYS A 33 -2.55 -17.62 1.73
C CYS A 33 -2.53 -19.10 1.39
N ARG A 34 -3.31 -19.47 0.38
CA ARG A 34 -3.26 -20.80 -0.23
C ARG A 34 -3.24 -20.67 -1.76
N PRO A 35 -2.54 -21.55 -2.47
CA PRO A 35 -2.48 -21.47 -3.92
C PRO A 35 -3.83 -21.85 -4.54
N SER A 36 -4.14 -21.33 -5.74
CA SER A 36 -5.32 -21.79 -6.49
C SER A 36 -5.08 -23.10 -7.25
N SER A 37 -3.82 -23.46 -7.49
CA SER A 37 -3.39 -24.69 -8.14
C SER A 37 -2.14 -25.26 -7.44
N PRO A 38 -1.84 -26.56 -7.51
CA PRO A 38 -0.72 -27.15 -6.77
C PRO A 38 0.67 -26.54 -7.05
N GLN A 39 0.83 -25.89 -8.21
CA GLN A 39 2.09 -25.29 -8.67
C GLN A 39 1.97 -23.76 -8.81
N GLY A 40 0.85 -23.17 -8.41
CA GLY A 40 0.61 -21.74 -8.54
C GLY A 40 1.46 -20.94 -7.55
N TYR A 41 1.91 -19.76 -7.97
CA TYR A 41 2.54 -18.80 -7.07
C TYR A 41 1.55 -18.37 -5.98
N PHE A 42 2.05 -18.25 -4.75
CA PHE A 42 1.35 -17.59 -3.66
C PHE A 42 2.37 -17.10 -2.60
N PRO A 43 1.99 -16.14 -1.74
CA PRO A 43 2.80 -15.70 -0.61
C PRO A 43 2.87 -16.77 0.51
N SER A 44 3.61 -17.85 0.28
CA SER A 44 3.63 -19.04 1.14
C SER A 44 4.12 -18.81 2.56
N GLU A 45 4.99 -17.82 2.76
CA GLU A 45 5.56 -17.45 4.07
C GLU A 45 4.78 -16.31 4.74
N GLY A 46 3.77 -15.77 4.05
CA GLY A 46 2.80 -14.85 4.61
C GLY A 46 2.59 -13.58 3.81
N LEU A 47 1.42 -13.00 4.03
CA LEU A 47 0.99 -11.72 3.49
C LEU A 47 0.61 -10.80 4.65
N GLU A 48 1.28 -9.65 4.75
CA GLU A 48 1.02 -8.65 5.78
C GLU A 48 0.62 -7.31 5.16
N ILE A 49 -0.34 -6.63 5.79
CA ILE A 49 -0.76 -5.27 5.39
C ILE A 49 -0.63 -4.38 6.61
N TRP A 50 0.32 -3.47 6.57
CA TRP A 50 0.51 -2.44 7.57
C TRP A 50 -0.27 -1.20 7.16
N VAL A 51 -0.96 -0.59 8.11
CA VAL A 51 -1.74 0.63 7.90
C VAL A 51 -1.46 1.64 9.00
N ASP A 52 -1.39 2.92 8.62
CA ASP A 52 -1.34 4.04 9.55
C ASP A 52 -2.15 5.20 8.97
N GLY A 53 -3.42 5.22 9.39
CA GLY A 53 -4.41 6.13 8.85
C GLY A 53 -4.75 5.87 7.38
N PRO A 54 -5.41 6.83 6.72
CA PRO A 54 -6.00 6.60 5.40
C PRO A 54 -4.99 6.53 4.24
N GLN A 55 -3.75 6.99 4.43
CA GLN A 55 -2.82 7.29 3.32
C GLN A 55 -1.49 6.52 3.38
N ARG A 56 -1.21 5.80 4.46
CA ARG A 56 0.01 4.98 4.58
C ARG A 56 -0.37 3.52 4.68
N VAL A 57 -0.08 2.80 3.61
CA VAL A 57 -0.27 1.35 3.53
C VAL A 57 1.04 0.73 3.06
N LYS A 58 1.45 -0.38 3.69
CA LYS A 58 2.57 -1.19 3.26
C LYS A 58 2.13 -2.64 3.18
N ILE A 59 2.28 -3.23 2.01
CA ILE A 59 1.96 -4.63 1.74
C ILE A 59 3.28 -5.38 1.67
N VAL A 60 3.39 -6.48 2.40
CA VAL A 60 4.56 -7.36 2.41
C VAL A 60 4.09 -8.75 2.02
N GLU A 61 4.54 -9.20 0.86
CA GLU A 61 4.29 -10.54 0.32
C GLU A 61 5.59 -11.33 0.47
N ARG A 62 5.56 -12.48 1.16
CA ARG A 62 6.74 -13.35 1.35
C ARG A 62 6.46 -14.73 0.80
N ASN A 63 7.41 -15.28 0.06
CA ASN A 63 7.45 -16.69 -0.28
C ASN A 63 8.80 -17.28 0.18
N ALA A 64 9.03 -18.56 -0.11
CA ALA A 64 10.24 -19.27 0.33
C ALA A 64 11.55 -18.68 -0.25
N GLU A 65 11.49 -17.99 -1.37
CA GLU A 65 12.68 -17.57 -2.14
C GLU A 65 12.92 -16.05 -2.07
N ASP A 66 11.87 -15.24 -1.93
CA ASP A 66 11.95 -13.79 -1.96
C ASP A 66 10.76 -13.10 -1.26
N SER A 67 10.75 -11.78 -1.30
CA SER A 67 9.62 -10.93 -0.88
C SER A 67 9.34 -9.82 -1.88
N LEU A 68 8.08 -9.43 -2.01
CA LEU A 68 7.65 -8.21 -2.68
C LEU A 68 7.10 -7.26 -1.63
N VAL A 69 7.58 -6.02 -1.61
CA VAL A 69 7.11 -4.99 -0.68
C VAL A 69 6.56 -3.83 -1.47
N THR A 70 5.29 -3.51 -1.25
CA THR A 70 4.64 -2.34 -1.87
C THR A 70 4.33 -1.31 -0.80
N TYR A 71 4.88 -0.12 -0.95
CA TYR A 71 4.58 1.06 -0.15
C TYR A 71 3.60 1.93 -0.94
N LEU A 72 2.46 2.26 -0.32
CA LEU A 72 1.50 3.23 -0.80
C LEU A 72 1.54 4.42 0.18
N LEU A 73 2.14 5.52 -0.26
CA LEU A 73 2.44 6.70 0.55
C LEU A 73 1.78 7.92 -0.08
N GLY A 74 0.48 8.12 0.19
CA GLY A 74 -0.31 9.18 -0.44
C GLY A 74 -0.41 9.01 -1.95
N THR A 75 0.32 9.84 -2.71
CA THR A 75 0.36 9.81 -4.18
C THR A 75 1.56 9.07 -4.77
N SER A 76 2.40 8.49 -3.91
CA SER A 76 3.60 7.76 -4.34
C SER A 76 3.42 6.27 -4.07
N VAL A 77 3.75 5.46 -5.07
CA VAL A 77 3.87 4.01 -4.94
C VAL A 77 5.34 3.63 -5.07
N VAL A 78 5.85 2.87 -4.10
CA VAL A 78 7.19 2.29 -4.18
C VAL A 78 7.09 0.77 -4.11
N LYS A 79 7.61 0.07 -5.12
CA LYS A 79 7.66 -1.39 -5.15
C LYS A 79 9.09 -1.88 -5.02
N GLU A 80 9.38 -2.63 -3.97
CA GLU A 80 10.67 -3.24 -3.68
C GLU A 80 10.61 -4.75 -3.96
N PHE A 81 11.54 -5.26 -4.77
CA PHE A 81 11.62 -6.66 -5.21
C PHE A 81 13.05 -7.02 -5.60
N ARG A 82 13.34 -8.32 -5.81
CA ARG A 82 14.61 -8.72 -6.41
C ARG A 82 14.57 -8.72 -7.93
N TRP A 83 15.67 -8.26 -8.52
CA TRP A 83 15.93 -8.29 -9.95
C TRP A 83 17.36 -8.76 -10.19
N PHE A 84 17.53 -9.88 -10.91
CA PHE A 84 18.84 -10.54 -11.10
C PHE A 84 19.65 -10.72 -9.81
N GLY A 85 19.00 -11.08 -8.71
CA GLY A 85 19.64 -11.29 -7.40
C GLY A 85 19.92 -10.01 -6.61
N GLU A 86 19.82 -8.84 -7.24
CA GLU A 86 19.91 -7.52 -6.58
C GLU A 86 18.55 -7.13 -6.01
N ARG A 87 18.53 -6.47 -4.84
CA ARG A 87 17.32 -5.86 -4.30
C ARG A 87 17.22 -4.43 -4.82
N ILE A 88 16.07 -4.05 -5.38
CA ILE A 88 15.84 -2.71 -5.93
C ILE A 88 14.43 -2.22 -5.54
N ALA A 89 14.21 -0.91 -5.65
CA ALA A 89 12.89 -0.30 -5.45
C ALA A 89 12.53 0.63 -6.61
N LEU A 90 11.31 0.48 -7.14
CA LEU A 90 10.75 1.34 -8.18
C LEU A 90 9.77 2.32 -7.56
N ALA A 91 10.06 3.61 -7.69
CA ALA A 91 9.16 4.69 -7.31
C ALA A 91 8.36 5.15 -8.53
N SER A 92 7.06 5.33 -8.33
CA SER A 92 6.13 5.83 -9.33
C SER A 92 5.23 6.89 -8.71
N GLU A 93 5.14 8.04 -9.36
CA GLU A 93 4.12 9.06 -9.09
C GLU A 93 2.86 8.70 -9.88
N ARG A 94 2.13 7.70 -9.40
CA ARG A 94 0.78 7.42 -9.88
C ARG A 94 -0.16 7.54 -8.70
N PRO A 95 -1.38 8.08 -8.90
CA PRO A 95 -2.43 7.98 -7.90
C PRO A 95 -2.50 6.52 -7.44
N MET A 96 -2.69 6.33 -6.13
CA MET A 96 -2.85 5.01 -5.55
C MET A 96 -3.76 4.18 -6.47
N PRO A 97 -3.35 2.96 -6.93
CA PRO A 97 -4.31 2.05 -7.54
C PRO A 97 -5.52 1.94 -6.61
N ALA A 98 -6.68 1.50 -7.08
CA ALA A 98 -7.97 1.54 -6.36
C ALA A 98 -8.06 0.78 -5.01
N PHE A 99 -6.96 0.65 -4.27
CA PHE A 99 -6.92 0.54 -2.83
C PHE A 99 -7.73 1.67 -2.21
N THR A 100 -8.83 1.31 -1.58
CA THR A 100 -9.51 2.21 -0.66
C THR A 100 -8.71 2.31 0.62
N SER A 101 -8.76 3.45 1.30
CA SER A 101 -8.24 3.57 2.66
C SER A 101 -8.80 2.45 3.56
N PRO A 102 -8.05 2.01 4.59
CA PRO A 102 -8.62 1.17 5.64
C PRO A 102 -9.85 1.87 6.25
N VAL A 103 -10.90 1.11 6.52
CA VAL A 103 -12.17 1.64 7.04
C VAL A 103 -12.61 0.84 8.26
N LEU A 104 -13.31 1.51 9.18
CA LEU A 104 -14.05 0.81 10.22
C LEU A 104 -15.39 0.36 9.65
N GLY A 105 -15.73 -0.91 9.85
CA GLY A 105 -17.02 -1.47 9.52
C GLY A 105 -18.13 -0.89 10.43
N PRO A 106 -19.41 -1.16 10.13
CA PRO A 106 -20.54 -0.62 10.90
C PRO A 106 -20.53 -0.95 12.40
N ASN A 107 -19.84 -2.02 12.79
CA ASN A 107 -19.67 -2.48 14.18
C ASN A 107 -18.33 -2.03 14.80
N GLY A 108 -17.59 -1.11 14.17
CA GLY A 108 -16.26 -0.68 14.60
C GLY A 108 -15.14 -1.68 14.29
N THR A 109 -15.41 -2.76 13.55
CA THR A 109 -14.37 -3.74 13.17
C THR A 109 -13.45 -3.13 12.13
N PRO A 110 -12.12 -3.26 12.26
CA PRO A 110 -11.19 -2.71 11.30
C PRO A 110 -11.16 -3.57 10.02
N HIS A 111 -11.55 -3.00 8.87
CA HIS A 111 -11.42 -3.63 7.56
C HIS A 111 -10.13 -3.20 6.85
N PRO A 112 -9.39 -4.16 6.24
CA PRO A 112 -8.20 -3.81 5.49
C PRO A 112 -8.55 -2.96 4.27
N PRO A 113 -7.56 -2.26 3.68
CA PRO A 113 -7.77 -1.58 2.41
C PRO A 113 -8.24 -2.58 1.35
N LYS A 114 -9.18 -2.19 0.47
CA LYS A 114 -9.48 -3.03 -0.72
C LYS A 114 -8.20 -3.21 -1.54
N PRO A 115 -8.02 -4.32 -2.27
CA PRO A 115 -8.96 -5.41 -2.50
C PRO A 115 -8.94 -6.50 -1.41
N PHE A 116 -8.28 -6.27 -0.28
CA PHE A 116 -8.15 -7.32 0.73
C PHE A 116 -9.50 -7.62 1.43
N PRO A 117 -9.81 -8.90 1.69
CA PRO A 117 -11.09 -9.28 2.24
C PRO A 117 -11.19 -8.88 3.72
N PRO A 118 -12.41 -8.68 4.24
CA PRO A 118 -12.66 -8.52 5.67
C PRO A 118 -12.06 -9.63 6.54
N LEU A 119 -11.96 -9.37 7.84
CA LEU A 119 -11.51 -10.35 8.83
C LEU A 119 -12.37 -11.62 8.79
N GLY A 120 -11.71 -12.78 8.63
CA GLY A 120 -12.35 -14.09 8.53
C GLY A 120 -12.90 -14.43 7.14
N GLU A 121 -12.86 -13.51 6.18
CA GLU A 121 -13.31 -13.74 4.81
C GLU A 121 -12.14 -14.07 3.88
N GLU A 122 -12.42 -14.90 2.87
CA GLU A 122 -11.48 -15.27 1.82
C GLU A 122 -11.71 -14.43 0.56
N GLY A 123 -10.63 -14.01 -0.09
CA GLY A 123 -10.64 -13.33 -1.38
C GLY A 123 -9.69 -14.00 -2.37
N ALA A 124 -10.02 -13.90 -3.65
CA ALA A 124 -9.15 -14.35 -4.74
C ALA A 124 -8.32 -13.17 -5.28
N PHE A 125 -7.02 -13.41 -5.52
CA PHE A 125 -6.06 -12.42 -5.98
C PHE A 125 -5.34 -12.94 -7.22
N SER A 126 -5.13 -12.07 -8.20
CA SER A 126 -4.29 -12.39 -9.36
C SER A 126 -2.83 -12.02 -9.06
N CYS A 127 -1.92 -12.93 -9.40
CA CYS A 127 -0.46 -12.72 -9.37
C CYS A 127 0.13 -12.43 -10.77
N GLY A 128 -0.71 -12.28 -11.79
CA GLY A 128 -0.33 -12.16 -13.19
C GLY A 128 -1.27 -12.96 -14.10
N GLU A 129 -0.90 -13.06 -15.37
CA GLU A 129 -1.61 -13.88 -16.36
C GLU A 129 -1.68 -15.34 -15.88
N ASP A 130 -2.88 -15.92 -15.94
CA ASP A 130 -3.19 -17.31 -15.54
C ASP A 130 -2.72 -17.70 -14.12
N CYS A 131 -2.47 -16.71 -13.25
CA CYS A 131 -1.96 -16.91 -11.91
C CYS A 131 -2.93 -16.31 -10.88
N SER A 132 -3.34 -17.12 -9.91
CA SER A 132 -4.12 -16.64 -8.77
C SER A 132 -3.80 -17.37 -7.47
N PHE A 133 -4.11 -16.74 -6.35
CA PHE A 133 -4.11 -17.37 -5.04
C PHE A 133 -5.30 -16.86 -4.23
N PHE A 134 -5.61 -17.60 -3.15
CA PHE A 134 -6.63 -17.17 -2.20
C PHE A 134 -5.94 -16.65 -0.95
N ALA A 135 -6.48 -15.58 -0.36
CA ALA A 135 -6.02 -15.08 0.92
C ALA A 135 -7.21 -14.85 1.85
N THR A 136 -7.04 -15.23 3.11
CA THR A 136 -8.00 -15.01 4.19
C THR A 136 -7.39 -14.05 5.20
N THR A 137 -8.10 -12.99 5.55
CA THR A 137 -7.64 -12.10 6.63
C THR A 137 -7.82 -12.80 7.96
N ALA A 138 -6.73 -13.37 8.49
CA ALA A 138 -6.74 -14.20 9.68
C ALA A 138 -6.81 -13.36 10.97
N ARG A 139 -6.11 -12.22 11.00
CA ARG A 139 -6.06 -11.35 12.18
C ARG A 139 -5.74 -9.91 11.85
N PHE A 140 -6.21 -9.01 12.71
CA PHE A 140 -5.74 -7.63 12.80
C PHE A 140 -5.05 -7.40 14.15
N LEU A 141 -3.87 -6.78 14.11
CA LEU A 141 -3.08 -6.43 15.27
C LEU A 141 -3.06 -4.90 15.38
N PRO A 142 -3.80 -4.31 16.34
CA PRO A 142 -3.77 -2.86 16.54
C PRO A 142 -2.38 -2.40 16.98
N ILE A 143 -1.96 -1.24 16.47
CA ILE A 143 -0.69 -0.61 16.81
C ILE A 143 -0.98 0.83 17.23
N ASP A 144 -0.37 1.27 18.32
CA ASP A 144 -0.40 2.68 18.72
C ASP A 144 0.29 3.53 17.63
N PRO A 145 -0.40 4.52 17.03
CA PRO A 145 0.17 5.38 15.98
C PRO A 145 1.49 6.06 16.37
N SER A 146 1.71 6.34 17.67
CA SER A 146 2.94 6.97 18.15
C SER A 146 4.20 6.13 17.88
N ARG A 147 4.06 4.80 17.73
CA ARG A 147 5.16 3.89 17.38
C ARG A 147 5.67 4.11 15.95
N PHE A 148 4.85 4.67 15.07
CA PHE A 148 5.26 5.05 13.72
C PHE A 148 5.85 6.47 13.64
N GLY A 149 5.76 7.26 14.71
CA GLY A 149 6.32 8.60 14.76
C GLY A 149 7.86 8.60 14.76
N PRO A 150 8.53 9.76 14.61
CA PRO A 150 9.99 9.86 14.45
C PRO A 150 10.83 9.25 15.58
N ARG A 151 10.25 9.10 16.78
CA ARG A 151 10.90 8.49 17.95
C ARG A 151 10.35 7.10 18.30
N GLY A 152 9.35 6.63 17.55
CA GLY A 152 8.76 5.33 17.74
C GLY A 152 9.67 4.23 17.21
N ASP A 153 9.53 3.03 17.75
CA ASP A 153 10.33 1.87 17.36
C ASP A 153 9.97 1.30 15.97
N LEU A 154 8.81 1.68 15.43
CA LEU A 154 8.34 1.33 14.09
C LEU A 154 8.48 2.47 13.08
N HIS A 155 9.25 3.52 13.37
CA HIS A 155 9.46 4.67 12.46
C HIS A 155 9.97 4.26 11.07
N HIS A 156 10.72 3.16 10.97
CA HIS A 156 11.30 2.63 9.74
C HIS A 156 10.31 1.83 8.88
N VAL A 157 9.11 1.52 9.38
CA VAL A 157 8.12 0.70 8.65
C VAL A 157 7.78 1.32 7.29
N TRP A 158 7.69 2.66 7.24
CA TRP A 158 7.30 3.45 6.07
C TRP A 158 8.45 3.83 5.16
N THR A 159 9.68 3.41 5.47
CA THR A 159 10.88 3.71 4.68
C THR A 159 11.36 2.48 3.93
N VAL A 160 11.82 2.69 2.70
CA VAL A 160 12.62 1.68 1.98
C VAL A 160 13.97 1.57 2.70
N PRO A 161 14.53 0.35 2.91
CA PRO A 161 15.85 0.19 3.52
C PRO A 161 16.92 1.01 2.78
N ALA A 162 17.81 1.66 3.52
CA ALA A 162 18.79 2.58 2.95
C ALA A 162 19.79 1.93 1.96
N ASN A 163 19.95 0.61 2.03
CA ASN A 163 20.80 -0.17 1.14
C ASN A 163 20.09 -0.62 -0.16
N VAL A 164 18.80 -0.30 -0.33
CA VAL A 164 18.04 -0.63 -1.53
C VAL A 164 17.97 0.61 -2.43
N PRO A 165 18.53 0.58 -3.64
CA PRO A 165 18.46 1.71 -4.56
C PRO A 165 17.01 1.94 -5.00
N VAL A 166 16.55 3.18 -4.85
CA VAL A 166 15.24 3.64 -5.33
C VAL A 166 15.42 4.34 -6.67
N MET A 167 14.67 3.93 -7.69
CA MET A 167 14.76 4.50 -9.04
C MET A 167 13.37 4.68 -9.67
N SER A 168 13.25 5.54 -10.68
CA SER A 168 12.04 5.63 -11.50
C SER A 168 11.92 4.42 -12.41
N SER A 169 10.71 4.17 -12.95
CA SER A 169 10.52 3.12 -13.97
C SER A 169 11.41 3.31 -15.19
N GLU A 170 11.60 4.55 -15.65
CA GLU A 170 12.47 4.86 -16.79
C GLU A 170 13.94 4.54 -16.51
N ALA A 171 14.45 4.97 -15.35
CA ALA A 171 15.83 4.69 -14.95
C ALA A 171 16.09 3.18 -14.77
N PHE A 172 15.07 2.42 -14.35
CA PHE A 172 15.15 0.96 -14.29
C PHE A 172 15.24 0.33 -15.68
N LEU A 173 14.35 0.70 -16.60
CA LEU A 173 14.35 0.18 -17.97
C LEU A 173 15.67 0.50 -18.67
N ASP A 174 16.18 1.74 -18.52
CA ASP A 174 17.47 2.16 -19.08
C ASP A 174 18.64 1.35 -18.50
N ARG A 175 18.75 1.27 -17.16
CA ARG A 175 19.84 0.54 -16.47
C ARG A 175 19.93 -0.92 -16.92
N TYR A 176 18.79 -1.59 -17.06
CA TYR A 176 18.74 -3.00 -17.43
C TYR A 176 18.49 -3.23 -18.93
N ARG A 177 18.51 -2.18 -19.75
CA ARG A 177 18.33 -2.22 -21.21
C ARG A 177 17.10 -3.02 -21.63
N ILE A 178 15.99 -2.78 -20.94
CA ILE A 178 14.70 -3.41 -21.23
C ILE A 178 13.99 -2.51 -22.22
N ASP A 179 13.63 -3.06 -23.38
CA ASP A 179 12.82 -2.34 -24.36
C ASP A 179 11.47 -1.95 -23.71
N PRO A 180 11.00 -0.71 -23.92
CA PRO A 180 9.68 -0.33 -23.42
C PRO A 180 8.64 -1.27 -24.01
N PRO A 181 7.60 -1.67 -23.24
CA PRO A 181 6.55 -2.52 -23.77
C PRO A 181 5.93 -1.86 -25.00
N GLU A 182 5.69 -2.65 -26.06
CA GLU A 182 4.97 -2.19 -27.24
C GLU A 182 3.63 -1.58 -26.78
N GLN A 183 3.28 -0.40 -27.28
CA GLN A 183 2.06 0.31 -26.88
C GLN A 183 0.84 -0.60 -27.10
N GLY A 184 0.20 -1.08 -26.02
CA GLY A 184 -0.99 -1.94 -26.09
C GLY A 184 -1.22 -2.90 -24.91
N PHE A 185 -0.23 -3.13 -24.05
CA PHE A 185 -0.30 -4.16 -23.00
C PHE A 185 -0.88 -3.73 -21.64
N TYR A 186 -1.57 -2.59 -21.55
CA TYR A 186 -2.27 -2.18 -20.34
C TYR A 186 -3.78 -2.11 -20.61
N HIS A 187 -4.49 -3.20 -20.29
CA HIS A 187 -5.95 -3.25 -20.17
C HIS A 187 -6.34 -3.62 -18.75
#